data_AF-A0A643BZP4-F1
#
_entry.id   AF-A0A643BZP4-F1
#
_cell.length_a   1.000
_cell.length_b   1.000
_cell.length_c   1.000
_cell.angle_alpha   90.00
_cell.angle_beta   90.00
_cell.angle_gamma   90.00
#
_symmetry.space_group_name_H-M   'P 1'
#
loop_
_entity.id
_entity.type
_entity.pdbx_description
1 polymer ?
#
loop_
_entity_poly.entity_id
_entity_poly.type
_entity_poly.pdbx_seq_one_letter_code
_entity_poly.pdbx_strand_id
1 'polypeptide(L)'
;YAYYYSGIGAGVLVAAYIQVSFWCLAAGRQVYKIRKQFFHAIMRQEIGWFDVHDIGELNTRLTDDVSKINEGIGDKIGIVFQSMATFFTGFIVGFTQGWKLTLVILALSPVLGLSAAIWA
;
A
#
# COMPACT_ATOMS: atom_id res chain seq x y z
N TYR A 1 30.25 -8.64 -16.17
CA TYR A 1 28.93 -7.96 -16.20
C TYR A 1 27.78 -8.88 -15.81
N ALA A 2 27.65 -10.09 -16.38
CA ALA A 2 26.56 -11.03 -16.02
C ALA A 2 26.50 -11.42 -14.53
N TYR A 3 27.65 -11.62 -13.87
CA TYR A 3 27.69 -11.95 -12.44
C TYR A 3 27.12 -10.84 -11.54
N TYR A 4 27.32 -9.57 -11.89
CA TYR A 4 26.77 -8.44 -11.13
C TYR A 4 25.25 -8.37 -11.23
N TYR A 5 24.70 -8.52 -12.44
CA TYR A 5 23.24 -8.55 -12.64
C TYR A 5 22.60 -9.76 -11.96
N SER A 6 23.26 -10.92 -11.99
CA SER A 6 22.81 -12.12 -11.29
C SER A 6 22.75 -11.92 -9.77
N GLY A 7 23.79 -11.30 -9.19
CA GLY A 7 23.82 -10.97 -7.76
C GLY A 7 22.72 -9.99 -7.34
N ILE A 8 22.48 -8.95 -8.13
CA ILE A 8 21.37 -8.01 -7.88
C ILE A 8 20.02 -8.71 -7.99
N GLY A 9 19.83 -9.55 -9.02
CA GLY A 9 18.59 -10.32 -9.21
C GLY A 9 18.29 -11.23 -8.02
N ALA A 10 19.28 -11.95 -7.51
CA ALA A 10 19.13 -12.79 -6.32
C ALA A 10 18.78 -11.95 -5.08
N GLY A 11 19.43 -10.79 -4.90
CA GLY A 11 19.13 -9.86 -3.80
C GLY A 11 17.70 -9.31 -3.86
N VAL A 12 17.23 -8.91 -5.04
CA VAL A 12 15.86 -8.42 -5.26
C VAL A 12 14.84 -9.50 -4.95
N LEU A 13 15.10 -10.75 -5.35
CA LEU A 13 14.20 -11.88 -5.08
C LEU A 13 13.97 -12.08 -3.58
N VAL A 14 15.06 -12.10 -2.81
CA VAL A 14 15.01 -12.26 -1.35
C VAL A 14 14.35 -11.05 -0.70
N ALA A 15 14.74 -9.83 -1.10
CA ALA A 15 14.18 -8.59 -0.54
C ALA A 15 12.68 -8.46 -0.80
N ALA A 16 12.23 -8.73 -2.03
CA ALA A 16 10.82 -8.66 -2.42
C ALA A 16 9.99 -9.71 -1.66
N TYR A 17 10.49 -10.95 -1.57
CA TYR A 17 9.82 -12.00 -0.82
C TYR A 17 9.64 -11.62 0.66
N ILE A 18 10.71 -11.12 1.28
CA ILE A 18 10.70 -10.67 2.67
C ILE A 18 9.72 -9.50 2.87
N GLN A 19 9.76 -8.50 1.98
CA GLN A 19 8.88 -7.33 2.02
C GLN A 19 7.40 -7.75 2.00
N VAL A 20 7.00 -8.54 1.00
CA VAL A 20 5.60 -8.98 0.84
C VAL A 20 5.17 -9.87 2.00
N SER A 21 6.03 -10.81 2.44
CA SER A 21 5.72 -11.72 3.55
C SER A 21 5.50 -10.97 4.86
N PHE A 22 6.37 -10.01 5.19
CA PHE A 22 6.23 -9.23 6.43
C PHE A 22 4.99 -8.35 6.41
N TRP A 23 4.69 -7.68 5.29
CA TRP A 23 3.48 -6.87 5.17
C TRP A 23 2.21 -7.70 5.28
N CYS A 24 2.15 -8.85 4.60
CA CYS A 24 1.01 -9.76 4.68
C CYS A 24 0.81 -10.30 6.11
N LEU A 25 1.90 -10.69 6.79
CA LEU A 25 1.84 -11.16 8.18
C LEU A 25 1.39 -10.06 9.15
N ALA A 26 1.89 -8.83 8.99
CA ALA A 26 1.50 -7.69 9.81
C ALA A 26 0.01 -7.35 9.61
N ALA A 27 -0.44 -7.26 8.36
CA ALA A 27 -1.83 -7.02 8.00
C ALA A 27 -2.77 -8.07 8.59
N GLY A 28 -2.44 -9.36 8.45
CA GLY A 28 -3.24 -10.45 9.03
C GLY A 28 -3.38 -10.34 10.55
N ARG A 29 -2.29 -10.01 11.26
CA ARG A 29 -2.33 -9.79 12.72
C ARG A 29 -3.19 -8.60 13.11
N GLN A 30 -3.11 -7.50 12.36
CA GLN A 30 -3.90 -6.30 12.61
C GLN A 30 -5.39 -6.54 12.37
N VAL A 31 -5.73 -7.19 11.27
CA VAL A 31 -7.09 -7.57 10.90
C VAL A 31 -7.73 -8.47 11.95
N TYR A 32 -6.98 -9.46 12.45
CA TYR A 32 -7.47 -10.33 13.53
C TYR A 32 -7.81 -9.54 14.80
N LYS A 33 -6.96 -8.58 15.20
CA LYS A 33 -7.21 -7.71 16.35
C LYS A 33 -8.45 -6.83 16.14
N ILE A 34 -8.60 -6.26 14.94
CA ILE A 34 -9.76 -5.43 14.58
C ILE A 34 -11.04 -6.26 14.65
N ARG A 35 -11.09 -7.47 14.05
CA ARG A 35 -12.26 -8.35 14.14
C ARG A 35 -12.64 -8.66 15.58
N LYS A 36 -11.65 -8.99 16.42
CA LYS A 36 -11.88 -9.30 17.84
C LYS A 36 -12.43 -8.11 18.61
N GLN A 37 -11.86 -6.92 18.44
CA GLN A 37 -12.30 -5.70 19.11
C GLN A 37 -13.69 -5.26 18.64
N PHE A 38 -13.96 -5.34 17.34
CA PHE A 38 -15.25 -5.00 16.75
C PHE A 38 -16.36 -5.93 17.27
N PHE A 39 -16.12 -7.25 17.26
CA PHE A 39 -17.07 -8.21 17.81
C PHE A 39 -17.30 -7.99 19.32
N HIS A 40 -16.25 -7.73 20.08
CA HIS A 40 -16.37 -7.43 21.51
C HIS A 40 -17.16 -6.14 21.78
N ALA A 41 -17.00 -5.12 20.93
CA ALA A 41 -17.75 -3.87 21.04
C ALA A 41 -19.25 -4.09 20.76
N ILE A 42 -19.60 -4.84 19.71
CA ILE A 42 -20.99 -5.18 19.38
C ILE A 42 -21.65 -5.93 20.54
N MET A 43 -20.97 -6.92 21.14
CA MET A 43 -21.51 -7.71 22.25
C MET A 43 -21.77 -6.89 23.53
N ARG A 44 -21.18 -5.70 23.67
CA ARG A 44 -21.38 -4.80 24.82
C ARG A 44 -22.47 -3.76 24.62
N GLN A 45 -23.10 -3.76 23.44
CA GLN A 45 -24.10 -2.78 23.07
C GLN A 45 -25.47 -3.11 23.68
N GLU A 46 -26.29 -2.09 23.94
CA GLU A 46 -27.62 -2.25 24.53
C GLU A 46 -28.66 -2.81 23.54
N ILE A 47 -29.71 -3.47 24.07
CA ILE A 47 -30.79 -4.07 23.25
C ILE A 47 -31.45 -3.02 22.33
N GLY A 48 -31.70 -1.81 22.81
CA GLY A 48 -32.32 -0.74 22.01
C GLY A 48 -31.48 -0.30 20.80
N TRP A 49 -30.18 -0.56 20.78
CA TRP A 49 -29.34 -0.29 19.61
C TRP A 49 -29.51 -1.36 18.52
N PHE A 50 -29.75 -2.62 18.92
CA PHE A 50 -30.05 -3.72 18.00
C PHE A 50 -31.43 -3.60 17.37
N ASP A 51 -32.39 -2.93 18.02
CA ASP A 51 -33.70 -2.65 17.42
C ASP A 51 -33.63 -1.62 16.28
N VAL A 52 -32.58 -0.80 16.24
CA VAL A 52 -32.36 0.24 15.21
C VAL A 52 -31.41 -0.23 14.11
N HIS A 53 -30.54 -1.21 14.38
CA HIS A 53 -29.54 -1.71 13.44
C HIS A 53 -29.83 -3.14 13.00
N ASP A 54 -29.89 -3.38 11.68
CA ASP A 54 -30.06 -4.71 11.14
C ASP A 54 -28.79 -5.57 11.39
N ILE A 55 -28.98 -6.72 12.03
CA ILE A 55 -27.92 -7.70 12.32
C ILE A 55 -27.28 -8.21 11.02
N GLY A 56 -28.05 -8.31 9.94
CA GLY A 56 -27.55 -8.70 8.62
C GLY A 56 -26.59 -7.68 8.02
N GLU A 57 -26.87 -6.38 8.19
CA GLU A 57 -25.98 -5.30 7.78
C GLU A 57 -24.69 -5.29 8.60
N LEU A 58 -24.80 -5.48 9.93
CA LEU A 58 -23.63 -5.52 10.83
C LEU A 58 -22.65 -6.65 10.48
N ASN A 59 -23.16 -7.84 10.16
CA ASN A 59 -22.33 -8.95 9.74
C ASN A 59 -21.65 -8.70 8.39
N THR A 60 -22.38 -8.08 7.46
CA THR A 60 -21.84 -7.65 6.16
C THR A 60 -20.73 -6.62 6.35
N ARG A 61 -20.95 -5.58 7.16
CA ARG A 61 -19.91 -4.57 7.47
C ARG A 61 -18.69 -5.17 8.15
N LEU A 62 -18.88 -6.07 9.12
CA LEU A 62 -17.77 -6.77 9.77
C LEU A 62 -16.94 -7.59 8.79
N THR A 63 -17.55 -8.14 7.75
CA THR A 63 -16.83 -8.96 6.77
C THR A 63 -16.20 -8.10 5.68
N ASP A 64 -16.99 -7.23 5.06
CA ASP A 64 -16.58 -6.41 3.91
C ASP A 64 -15.63 -5.30 4.30
N ASP A 65 -15.95 -4.50 5.32
CA ASP A 65 -15.11 -3.36 5.68
C ASP A 65 -13.78 -3.84 6.26
N VAL A 66 -13.80 -4.93 7.02
CA VAL A 66 -12.56 -5.54 7.52
C VAL A 66 -11.74 -6.18 6.39
N SER A 67 -12.38 -6.74 5.36
CA SER A 67 -11.68 -7.24 4.18
C SER A 67 -11.01 -6.11 3.41
N LYS A 68 -11.73 -4.99 3.18
CA LYS A 68 -11.17 -3.78 2.55
C LYS A 68 -9.99 -3.22 3.33
N ILE A 69 -10.07 -3.22 4.66
CA ILE A 69 -8.95 -2.82 5.54
C ILE A 69 -7.76 -3.76 5.36
N ASN A 70 -7.98 -5.07 5.24
CA ASN A 70 -6.92 -6.04 5.00
C ASN A 70 -6.22 -5.79 3.66
N GLU A 71 -7.00 -5.64 2.58
CA GLU A 71 -6.48 -5.35 1.24
C GLU A 71 -5.68 -4.04 1.20
N GLY A 72 -6.16 -3.02 1.92
CA GLY A 72 -5.47 -1.75 2.06
C GLY A 72 -4.15 -1.86 2.81
N ILE A 73 -4.13 -2.53 3.96
CA ILE A 73 -2.96 -2.61 4.84
C ILE A 73 -1.90 -3.60 4.32
N GLY A 74 -2.33 -4.72 3.73
CA GLY A 74 -1.44 -5.79 3.29
C GLY A 74 -0.62 -5.40 2.07
N ASP A 75 -1.26 -5.26 0.92
CA ASP A 75 -0.55 -5.15 -0.36
C ASP A 75 -0.31 -3.69 -0.76
N LYS A 76 -1.35 -2.85 -0.65
CA LYS A 76 -1.27 -1.46 -1.12
C LYS A 76 -0.24 -0.62 -0.38
N ILE A 77 -0.13 -0.76 0.95
CA ILE A 77 0.91 -0.04 1.72
C ILE A 77 2.31 -0.46 1.25
N GLY A 78 2.54 -1.76 1.03
CA GLY A 78 3.82 -2.27 0.53
C GLY A 78 4.20 -1.66 -0.82
N ILE A 79 3.25 -1.59 -1.75
CA ILE A 79 3.43 -0.97 -3.06
C ILE A 79 3.70 0.53 -2.94
N VAL A 80 2.97 1.26 -2.11
CA VAL A 80 3.17 2.70 -1.91
C VAL A 80 4.59 2.99 -1.41
N PHE A 81 5.06 2.24 -0.41
CA PHE A 81 6.43 2.39 0.10
C PHE A 81 7.48 2.09 -0.97
N GLN A 82 7.26 1.04 -1.76
CA GLN A 82 8.15 0.70 -2.88
C GLN A 82 8.17 1.83 -3.92
N SER A 83 7.02 2.33 -4.34
CA SER A 83 6.91 3.43 -5.30
C SER A 83 7.57 4.71 -4.78
N MET A 84 7.39 5.04 -3.50
CA MET A 84 8.08 6.19 -2.88
C MET A 84 9.59 6.00 -2.87
N ALA A 85 10.08 4.81 -2.47
CA ALA A 85 11.51 4.53 -2.47
C ALA A 85 12.12 4.60 -3.88
N THR A 86 11.43 4.04 -4.89
CA THR A 86 11.85 4.13 -6.30
C THR A 86 11.86 5.58 -6.79
N PHE A 87 10.84 6.38 -6.42
CA PHE A 87 10.78 7.79 -6.75
C PHE A 87 12.00 8.54 -6.19
N PHE A 88 12.26 8.46 -4.88
CA PHE A 88 13.41 9.14 -4.27
C PHE A 88 14.75 8.65 -4.81
N THR A 89 14.91 7.33 -4.96
CA THR A 89 16.14 6.75 -5.52
C THR A 89 16.38 7.23 -6.95
N GLY A 90 15.33 7.29 -7.77
CA GLY A 90 15.39 7.82 -9.14
C GLY A 90 15.83 9.28 -9.18
N PHE A 91 15.28 10.12 -8.28
CA PHE A 91 15.72 11.52 -8.16
C PHE A 91 17.19 11.62 -7.75
N ILE A 92 17.61 10.90 -6.71
CA ILE A 92 18.99 10.93 -6.22
C ILE A 92 19.97 10.52 -7.33
N VAL A 93 19.72 9.39 -7.99
CA VAL A 93 20.57 8.90 -9.09
C VAL A 93 20.61 9.92 -10.23
N GLY A 94 19.47 10.49 -10.59
CA GLY A 94 19.39 11.50 -11.63
C GLY A 94 20.19 12.77 -11.32
N PHE A 95 20.12 13.27 -10.08
CA PHE A 95 20.89 14.44 -9.66
C PHE A 95 22.40 14.16 -9.60
N THR A 96 22.81 12.95 -9.23
CA THR A 96 24.24 12.57 -9.16
C THR A 96 24.92 12.43 -10.52
N GLN A 97 24.24 11.87 -11.53
CA GLN A 97 24.83 11.65 -12.87
C GLN A 97 24.88 12.95 -13.71
N GLY A 98 23.88 13.81 -13.57
CA GLY A 98 23.81 15.03 -14.37
C GLY A 98 22.65 15.93 -13.97
N TRP A 99 22.90 16.82 -13.01
CA TRP A 99 21.92 17.76 -12.49
C TRP A 99 21.28 18.67 -13.55
N LYS A 100 22.01 19.00 -14.63
CA LYS A 100 21.48 19.82 -15.73
C LYS A 100 20.42 19.10 -16.56
N LEU A 101 20.64 17.82 -16.88
CA LEU A 101 19.70 17.04 -17.70
C LEU A 101 18.45 16.68 -16.90
N THR A 102 18.60 16.36 -15.62
CA THR A 102 17.46 16.06 -14.75
C THR A 102 16.54 17.24 -14.53
N LEU A 103 17.06 18.45 -14.34
CA LEU A 103 16.24 19.67 -14.24
C LEU A 103 15.40 19.92 -15.49
N VAL A 104 15.95 19.67 -16.68
CA VAL A 104 15.22 19.82 -17.95
C VAL A 104 14.06 18.81 -18.04
N ILE A 105 14.31 17.55 -17.67
CA ILE A 105 13.27 16.51 -17.68
C ILE A 105 12.19 16.81 -16.63
N LEU A 106 12.58 17.28 -15.44
CA LEU A 106 11.66 17.72 -14.39
C LEU A 106 10.76 18.86 -14.84
N ALA A 107 11.28 19.83 -15.60
CA ALA A 107 10.49 20.94 -16.11
C ALA A 107 9.46 20.52 -17.17
N LEU A 108 9.74 19.45 -17.93
CA LEU A 108 8.82 18.89 -18.93
C LEU A 108 7.74 18.00 -18.29
N SER A 109 8.03 17.35 -17.17
CA SER A 109 7.09 16.46 -16.46
C SER A 109 5.72 17.09 -16.14
N PRO A 110 5.60 18.31 -15.57
CA PRO A 110 4.30 18.93 -15.33
C PRO A 110 3.57 19.33 -16.61
N VAL A 111 4.30 19.68 -17.69
CA VAL A 111 3.70 20.00 -19.00
C VAL A 111 3.03 18.77 -19.61
N LEU A 112 3.70 17.61 -19.54
CA LEU A 112 3.14 16.34 -19.96
C LEU A 112 1.96 15.92 -19.08
N GLY A 113 2.05 16.13 -17.76
CA GLY A 113 0.98 15.85 -16.82
C GLY A 113 -0.28 16.66 -17.10
N LEU A 114 -0.13 17.97 -17.36
CA LEU A 114 -1.24 18.84 -17.75
C LEU A 114 -1.84 18.43 -19.09
N SER A 115 -1.00 18.12 -20.08
CA SER A 115 -1.48 17.61 -21.37
C SER A 115 -2.27 16.30 -21.21
N ALA A 116 -1.80 15.36 -20.40
CA ALA A 116 -2.52 14.11 -20.15
C ALA A 116 -3.85 14.35 -19.44
N ALA A 117 -3.90 15.27 -18.46
CA ALA A 117 -5.11 15.60 -17.73
C ALA A 117 -6.17 16.33 -18.58
N ILE A 118 -5.76 17.06 -19.62
CA ILE A 118 -6.68 17.72 -20.55
C ILE A 118 -7.31 16.72 -21.54
N TRP A 119 -6.59 15.64 -21.85
CA TRP A 119 -7.05 14.59 -22.77
C TRP A 119 -7.75 13.41 -22.09
N ALA A 120 -7.70 13.33 -20.75
CA ALA A 120 -8.36 12.32 -19.93
C ALA A 120 -9.75 12.79 -19.47
#